data_AF-A0A1G0ZFT9-F1
#
_entry.id   AF-A0A1G0ZFT9-F1
#
_cell.length_a   1.000
_cell.length_b   1.000
_cell.length_c   1.000
_cell.angle_alpha   90.00
_cell.angle_beta   90.00
_cell.angle_gamma   90.00
#
_symmetry.space_group_name_H-M   'P 1'
#
loop_
_entity.id
_entity.type
_entity.pdbx_description
1 polymer ?
#
loop_
_entity_poly.entity_id
_entity_poly.type
_entity_poly.pdbx_seq_one_letter_code
_entity_poly.pdbx_strand_id
1 'polypeptide(L)'
;MDLLFWNISRKRISTLAVILSLFSVLPVFAADKESVSVEAIVTMNDGSVVTGLFTIIGSNPLTITPLNEGRQKQFPLEDIVSIDNTVETADMKKPWVYKEAGSIEKVYYDEKEYPFMNFIAKINLIDGSTVAGHLVSAAFYVKDNTGKRKMFLHRQIKGEKGQKLNEVVYPASLQFPGNKAVDALPIKGSVEGLGKLLKVSAFNNERESMLTAKVSEGSKFDFGNLLPGTYDVFILTDTYVLAGFSGNIPSGIKNVPLQDGDLAAIRKVLPLTDDFFKEKWLLKLEGSRDYAKTLAYKQRSDFLDGMGNPVHGVRIWHLEMMTWHLPENEWQLDKRFVLIRHKQQDSEKVRKLFIVPSLCAVKPGAELKLNQETVDGDRGFIQDLK
;
A
#
# COMPACT_ATOMS: atom_id res chain seq x y z
N MET A 1 -65.87 -5.64 35.29
CA MET A 1 -65.68 -7.10 35.06
C MET A 1 -65.90 -7.31 33.58
N ASP A 2 -64.95 -7.99 32.95
CA ASP A 2 -64.84 -8.28 31.52
C ASP A 2 -64.52 -7.09 30.60
N LEU A 3 -63.30 -7.13 30.03
CA LEU A 3 -62.80 -6.21 29.02
C LEU A 3 -62.51 -7.00 27.74
N LEU A 4 -63.36 -6.80 26.75
CA LEU A 4 -63.07 -6.93 25.32
C LEU A 4 -64.03 -5.97 24.61
N PHE A 5 -63.50 -4.99 23.89
CA PHE A 5 -63.79 -4.69 22.48
C PHE A 5 -63.32 -3.28 22.06
N TRP A 6 -62.59 -3.29 20.93
CA TRP A 6 -62.67 -2.34 19.79
C TRP A 6 -62.19 -0.87 19.87
N ASN A 7 -60.96 -0.66 19.37
CA ASN A 7 -60.61 0.00 18.10
C ASN A 7 -61.49 1.16 17.55
N ILE A 8 -61.01 2.42 17.59
CA ILE A 8 -61.33 3.49 16.59
C ILE A 8 -60.12 4.45 16.39
N SER A 9 -59.44 4.28 15.26
CA SER A 9 -59.09 5.27 14.21
C SER A 9 -58.94 6.80 14.52
N ARG A 10 -57.76 7.31 14.09
CA ARG A 10 -57.44 8.52 13.28
C ARG A 10 -56.91 9.83 13.93
N LYS A 11 -55.66 10.13 13.48
CA LYS A 11 -55.07 11.40 12.98
C LYS A 11 -54.51 12.44 13.95
N ARG A 12 -53.19 12.63 13.86
CA ARG A 12 -52.43 13.86 13.49
C ARG A 12 -50.93 13.51 13.54
N ILE A 13 -50.27 13.21 12.42
CA ILE A 13 -49.40 14.11 11.61
C ILE A 13 -48.60 15.13 12.45
N SER A 14 -47.36 14.77 12.74
CA SER A 14 -46.24 15.71 12.92
C SER A 14 -45.00 15.12 12.23
N THR A 15 -44.73 15.74 11.09
CA THR A 15 -43.54 15.75 10.23
C THR A 15 -42.26 15.14 10.82
N LEU A 16 -41.90 13.93 10.37
CA LEU A 16 -40.53 13.43 10.43
C LEU A 16 -39.83 13.83 9.12
N ALA A 17 -38.88 14.77 9.20
CA ALA A 17 -37.98 15.05 8.10
C ALA A 17 -37.01 13.86 7.96
N VAL A 18 -37.31 12.95 7.03
CA VAL A 18 -36.36 11.93 6.58
C VAL A 18 -35.35 12.65 5.68
N ILE A 19 -34.19 13.00 6.23
CA ILE A 19 -33.03 13.36 5.43
C ILE A 19 -32.55 12.07 4.77
N LEU A 20 -32.93 11.88 3.50
CA LEU A 20 -32.27 10.92 2.62
C LEU A 20 -30.85 11.42 2.38
N SER A 21 -29.88 10.87 3.11
CA SER A 21 -28.46 10.96 2.75
C SER A 21 -28.23 10.06 1.53
N LEU A 22 -28.44 10.63 0.34
CA LEU A 22 -27.86 10.12 -0.90
C LEU A 22 -26.34 10.19 -0.76
N PHE A 23 -25.73 9.09 -0.30
CA PHE A 23 -24.31 8.81 -0.52
C PHE A 23 -24.10 8.67 -2.03
N SER A 24 -23.86 9.80 -2.68
CA SER A 24 -23.22 9.83 -3.99
C SER A 24 -21.78 9.42 -3.75
N VAL A 25 -21.49 8.13 -3.95
CA VAL A 25 -20.13 7.67 -4.23
C VAL A 25 -19.78 8.26 -5.59
N LEU A 26 -19.32 9.51 -5.59
CA LEU A 26 -18.68 10.06 -6.77
C LEU A 26 -17.41 9.24 -6.98
N PRO A 27 -17.23 8.61 -8.15
CA PRO A 27 -15.94 8.02 -8.47
C PRO A 27 -14.91 9.15 -8.40
N VAL A 28 -13.90 8.97 -7.56
CA VAL A 28 -12.68 9.77 -7.63
C VAL A 28 -12.15 9.53 -9.04
N PHE A 29 -12.36 10.50 -9.93
CA PHE A 29 -11.67 10.54 -11.21
C PHE A 29 -10.20 10.79 -10.87
N ALA A 30 -9.44 9.71 -10.69
CA ALA A 30 -8.00 9.77 -10.81
C ALA A 30 -7.73 10.42 -12.17
N ALA A 31 -7.01 11.55 -12.16
CA ALA A 31 -6.52 12.16 -13.38
C ALA A 31 -5.88 11.04 -14.23
N ASP A 32 -6.26 10.95 -15.51
CA ASP A 32 -5.71 9.97 -16.45
C ASP A 32 -4.20 10.15 -16.53
N LYS A 33 -3.46 9.43 -15.68
CA LYS A 33 -2.02 9.29 -15.80
C LYS A 33 -1.80 8.62 -17.14
N GLU A 34 -1.11 9.32 -18.05
CA GLU A 34 -0.85 8.87 -19.40
C GLU A 34 -0.41 7.40 -19.36
N SER A 35 -1.17 6.53 -20.03
CA SER A 35 -1.01 5.09 -19.89
C SER A 35 0.38 4.66 -20.39
N VAL A 36 1.25 4.30 -19.45
CA VAL A 36 2.61 3.80 -19.74
C VAL A 36 2.49 2.57 -20.63
N SER A 37 3.15 2.62 -21.78
CA SER A 37 3.21 1.52 -22.75
C SER A 37 4.62 0.98 -22.81
N VAL A 38 4.78 -0.32 -22.61
CA VAL A 38 6.07 -1.02 -22.62
C VAL A 38 6.05 -2.15 -23.63
N GLU A 39 7.17 -2.46 -24.27
CA GLU A 39 7.25 -3.64 -25.12
C GLU A 39 7.10 -4.91 -24.26
N ALA A 40 6.28 -5.86 -24.73
CA ALA A 40 6.10 -7.13 -24.04
C ALA A 40 6.01 -8.31 -25.02
N ILE A 41 6.42 -9.46 -24.51
CA ILE A 41 6.24 -10.77 -25.13
C ILE A 41 5.36 -11.59 -24.18
N VAL A 42 4.16 -11.94 -24.64
CA VAL A 42 3.18 -12.74 -23.90
C VAL A 42 3.20 -14.16 -24.46
N THR A 43 3.54 -15.12 -23.63
CA THR A 43 3.45 -16.56 -23.94
C THR A 43 2.22 -17.13 -23.26
N MET A 44 1.33 -17.70 -24.04
CA MET A 44 0.12 -18.38 -23.57
C MET A 44 0.45 -19.81 -23.14
N ASN A 45 -0.39 -20.42 -22.31
CA ASN A 45 -0.19 -21.80 -21.85
C ASN A 45 -0.28 -22.86 -22.97
N ASP A 46 -0.89 -22.53 -24.11
CA ASP A 46 -0.93 -23.38 -25.30
C ASP A 46 0.34 -23.25 -26.18
N GLY A 47 1.30 -22.43 -25.77
CA GLY A 47 2.54 -22.15 -26.49
C GLY A 47 2.44 -21.05 -27.54
N SER A 48 1.25 -20.48 -27.78
CA SER A 48 1.11 -19.33 -28.67
C SER A 48 1.77 -18.08 -28.06
N VAL A 49 2.33 -17.23 -28.92
CA VAL A 49 3.10 -16.04 -28.52
C VAL A 49 2.49 -14.79 -29.14
N VAL A 50 2.38 -13.73 -28.35
CA VAL A 50 1.95 -12.40 -28.78
C VAL A 50 2.98 -11.37 -28.36
N THR A 51 3.53 -10.64 -29.32
CA THR A 51 4.49 -9.56 -29.09
C THR A 51 3.88 -8.22 -29.48
N GLY A 52 4.09 -7.20 -28.66
CA GLY A 52 3.62 -5.86 -28.98
C GLY A 52 3.79 -4.87 -27.83
N LEU A 53 3.12 -3.72 -27.96
CA LEU A 53 3.06 -2.72 -26.90
C LEU A 53 2.00 -3.10 -25.88
N PHE A 54 2.44 -3.29 -24.65
CA PHE A 54 1.65 -3.62 -23.48
C PHE A 54 1.24 -2.35 -22.73
N THR A 55 -0.05 -2.20 -22.50
CA THR A 55 -0.62 -1.09 -21.73
C THR A 55 -1.60 -1.65 -20.70
N ILE A 56 -1.41 -1.37 -19.41
CA ILE A 56 -2.40 -1.72 -18.38
C ILE A 56 -3.63 -0.83 -18.54
N ILE A 57 -4.81 -1.44 -18.43
CA ILE A 57 -6.10 -0.76 -18.43
C ILE A 57 -6.50 -0.49 -16.98
N GLY A 58 -6.71 0.77 -16.62
CA GLY A 58 -7.12 1.17 -15.28
C GLY A 58 -5.95 1.23 -14.30
N SER A 59 -5.81 0.22 -13.44
CA SER A 59 -4.91 0.25 -12.28
C SER A 59 -3.44 0.03 -12.64
N ASN A 60 -2.74 1.11 -12.97
CA ASN A 60 -1.28 1.20 -12.95
C ASN A 60 -0.87 2.00 -11.70
N PRO A 61 -0.08 1.47 -10.75
CA PRO A 61 0.76 0.24 -10.79
C PRO A 61 0.03 -1.10 -10.62
N LEU A 62 0.69 -2.19 -11.06
CA LEU A 62 0.22 -3.57 -10.89
C LEU A 62 0.16 -3.93 -9.40
N THR A 63 -0.99 -4.42 -8.94
CA THR A 63 -1.18 -4.75 -7.51
C THR A 63 -1.15 -6.26 -7.29
N ILE A 64 -0.32 -6.71 -6.34
CA ILE A 64 -0.19 -8.11 -5.91
C ILE A 64 -0.40 -8.23 -4.40
N THR A 65 -1.00 -9.31 -3.94
CA THR A 65 -0.98 -9.73 -2.54
C THR A 65 0.10 -10.79 -2.38
N PRO A 66 1.30 -10.46 -1.87
CA PRO A 66 2.38 -11.45 -1.74
C PRO A 66 2.00 -12.61 -0.83
N LEU A 67 2.53 -13.79 -1.12
CA LEU A 67 2.37 -14.95 -0.25
C LEU A 67 3.00 -14.64 1.12
N ASN A 68 2.28 -14.99 2.18
CA ASN A 68 2.68 -14.77 3.58
C ASN A 68 2.74 -13.30 4.02
N GLU A 69 2.31 -12.35 3.18
CA GLU A 69 2.15 -10.96 3.55
C GLU A 69 0.65 -10.60 3.63
N GLY A 70 0.23 -10.01 4.74
CA GLY A 70 -1.16 -9.55 4.92
C GLY A 70 -1.49 -8.23 4.20
N ARG A 71 -0.61 -7.75 3.30
CA ARG A 71 -0.72 -6.44 2.66
C ARG A 71 -0.42 -6.52 1.18
N GLN A 72 -1.16 -5.74 0.40
CA GLN A 72 -0.91 -5.59 -1.03
C GLN A 72 0.35 -4.76 -1.28
N LYS A 73 1.06 -5.09 -2.37
CA LYS A 73 2.17 -4.33 -2.93
C LYS A 73 1.83 -3.89 -4.34
N GLN A 74 2.39 -2.75 -4.71
CA GLN A 74 2.22 -2.13 -6.01
C GLN A 74 3.55 -2.04 -6.73
N PHE A 75 3.58 -2.47 -8.00
CA PHE A 75 4.77 -2.48 -8.85
C PHE A 75 4.46 -1.76 -10.18
N PRO A 76 5.12 -0.62 -10.45
CA PRO A 76 5.15 -0.03 -11.77
C PRO A 76 5.70 -1.02 -12.81
N LEU A 77 5.27 -0.90 -14.06
CA LEU A 77 5.68 -1.84 -15.11
C LEU A 77 7.17 -1.76 -15.41
N GLU A 78 7.74 -0.56 -15.36
CA GLU A 78 9.17 -0.28 -15.57
C GLU A 78 10.09 -1.05 -14.60
N ASP A 79 9.56 -1.50 -13.45
CA ASP A 79 10.32 -2.28 -12.47
C ASP A 79 10.24 -3.79 -12.69
N ILE A 80 9.41 -4.25 -13.61
CA ILE A 80 9.10 -5.68 -13.78
C ILE A 80 9.84 -6.22 -15.00
N VAL A 81 10.70 -7.22 -14.81
CA VAL A 81 11.35 -7.95 -15.91
C VAL A 81 10.39 -8.98 -16.51
N SER A 82 9.70 -9.73 -15.65
CA SER A 82 8.72 -10.72 -16.10
C SER A 82 7.66 -11.02 -15.05
N ILE A 83 6.54 -11.58 -15.52
CA ILE A 83 5.45 -12.12 -14.71
C ILE A 83 5.15 -13.52 -15.20
N ASP A 84 5.28 -14.51 -14.31
CA ASP A 84 4.96 -15.91 -14.60
C ASP A 84 3.72 -16.32 -13.81
N ASN A 85 2.70 -16.85 -14.49
CA ASN A 85 1.48 -17.37 -13.87
C ASN A 85 1.51 -18.90 -13.82
N THR A 86 1.39 -19.43 -12.61
CA THR A 86 1.29 -20.88 -12.38
C THR A 86 -0.07 -21.21 -11.82
N VAL A 87 -0.66 -22.31 -12.29
CA VAL A 87 -1.92 -22.84 -11.75
C VAL A 87 -1.69 -23.31 -10.32
N GLU A 88 -2.40 -22.70 -9.38
CA GLU A 88 -2.40 -23.09 -7.96
C GLU A 88 -3.40 -24.22 -7.70
N THR A 89 -4.63 -24.07 -8.20
CA THR A 89 -5.68 -25.09 -8.13
C THR A 89 -6.49 -25.09 -9.43
N ALA A 90 -7.00 -26.25 -9.80
CA ALA A 90 -7.79 -26.44 -11.01
C ALA A 90 -8.84 -27.53 -10.78
N ASP A 91 -10.11 -27.16 -10.86
CA ASP A 91 -11.25 -28.07 -10.66
C ASP A 91 -12.29 -27.91 -11.76
N MET A 92 -13.03 -28.97 -12.03
CA MET A 92 -14.33 -28.87 -12.71
C MET A 92 -15.40 -28.58 -11.66
N LYS A 93 -16.21 -27.52 -11.87
CA LYS A 93 -17.27 -27.12 -10.96
C LYS A 93 -18.64 -27.25 -11.63
N LYS A 94 -19.62 -27.75 -10.88
CA LYS A 94 -21.03 -27.69 -11.27
C LYS A 94 -21.57 -26.27 -11.06
N PRO A 95 -22.40 -25.75 -11.98
CA PRO A 95 -23.12 -24.50 -11.75
C PRO A 95 -24.12 -24.67 -10.61
N TRP A 96 -24.23 -23.65 -9.78
CA TRP A 96 -25.09 -23.67 -8.60
C TRP A 96 -25.62 -22.27 -8.30
N VAL A 97 -26.72 -22.22 -7.57
CA VAL A 97 -27.28 -21.02 -6.94
C VAL A 97 -27.50 -21.28 -5.45
N TYR A 98 -27.52 -20.22 -4.66
CA TYR A 98 -28.07 -20.33 -3.31
C TYR A 98 -29.55 -20.65 -3.42
N LYS A 99 -30.03 -21.58 -2.58
CA LYS A 99 -31.43 -21.99 -2.56
C LYS A 99 -32.36 -20.79 -2.40
N GLU A 100 -31.99 -19.90 -1.48
CA GLU A 100 -32.69 -18.65 -1.16
C GLU A 100 -31.65 -17.59 -0.73
N ALA A 101 -32.01 -16.31 -0.79
CA ALA A 101 -31.11 -15.23 -0.37
C ALA A 101 -30.74 -15.37 1.12
N GLY A 102 -29.43 -15.41 1.42
CA GLY A 102 -28.92 -15.61 2.78
C GLY A 102 -28.82 -17.08 3.23
N SER A 103 -29.29 -18.04 2.43
CA SER A 103 -29.04 -19.46 2.67
C SER A 103 -27.63 -19.85 2.27
N ILE A 104 -27.00 -20.74 3.03
CA ILE A 104 -25.70 -21.36 2.69
C ILE A 104 -25.88 -22.62 1.83
N GLU A 105 -27.12 -23.09 1.68
CA GLU A 105 -27.46 -24.29 0.90
C GLU A 105 -27.36 -24.00 -0.60
N LYS A 106 -26.62 -24.86 -1.32
CA LYS A 106 -26.39 -24.73 -2.76
C LYS A 106 -27.25 -25.73 -3.52
N VAL A 107 -28.03 -25.22 -4.48
CA VAL A 107 -28.75 -26.04 -5.45
C VAL A 107 -27.92 -26.09 -6.73
N TYR A 108 -27.50 -27.29 -7.11
CA TYR A 108 -26.72 -27.52 -8.32
C TYR A 108 -27.64 -27.79 -9.51
N TYR A 109 -27.29 -27.24 -10.67
CA TYR A 109 -28.01 -27.54 -11.91
C TYR A 109 -27.40 -28.75 -12.60
N ASP A 110 -28.23 -29.53 -13.31
CA ASP A 110 -27.82 -30.62 -14.20
C ASP A 110 -27.27 -30.10 -15.56
N GLU A 111 -26.59 -28.95 -15.52
CA GLU A 111 -25.88 -28.39 -16.67
C GLU A 111 -24.43 -28.90 -16.72
N LYS A 112 -23.77 -28.69 -17.87
CA LYS A 112 -22.36 -29.04 -18.03
C LYS A 112 -21.48 -28.29 -17.02
N GLU A 113 -20.55 -29.01 -16.42
CA GLU A 113 -19.51 -28.46 -15.55
C GLU A 113 -18.64 -27.44 -16.30
N TYR A 114 -18.00 -26.54 -15.57
CA TYR A 114 -17.06 -25.56 -16.11
C TYR A 114 -15.72 -25.64 -15.37
N PRO A 115 -14.61 -25.31 -16.03
CA PRO A 115 -13.32 -25.27 -15.38
C PRO A 115 -13.20 -24.03 -14.51
N PHE A 116 -12.65 -24.19 -13.32
CA PHE A 116 -12.36 -23.13 -12.38
C PHE A 116 -10.91 -23.26 -11.92
N MET A 117 -10.09 -22.26 -12.25
CA MET A 117 -8.64 -22.26 -12.01
C MET A 117 -8.24 -21.05 -11.17
N ASN A 118 -7.38 -21.25 -10.19
CA ASN A 118 -6.72 -20.18 -9.46
C ASN A 118 -5.23 -20.14 -9.82
N PHE A 119 -4.65 -18.95 -9.78
CA PHE A 119 -3.27 -18.71 -10.19
C PHE A 119 -2.47 -18.05 -9.08
N ILE A 120 -1.20 -18.46 -8.96
CA ILE A 120 -0.16 -17.70 -8.29
C ILE A 120 0.70 -17.06 -9.37
N ALA A 121 0.90 -15.75 -9.25
CA ALA A 121 1.84 -15.01 -10.08
C ALA A 121 3.19 -14.89 -9.38
N LYS A 122 4.27 -14.97 -10.16
CA LYS A 122 5.64 -14.68 -9.76
C LYS A 122 6.13 -13.49 -10.57
N ILE A 123 6.35 -12.36 -9.90
CA ILE A 123 6.89 -11.14 -10.49
C ILE A 123 8.40 -11.13 -10.25
N ASN A 124 9.20 -11.05 -11.32
CA ASN A 124 10.64 -10.87 -11.24
C ASN A 124 10.95 -9.40 -11.52
N LEU A 125 11.66 -8.74 -10.62
CA LEU A 125 11.92 -7.30 -10.66
C LEU A 125 13.31 -6.99 -11.26
N ILE A 126 13.51 -5.74 -11.68
CA ILE A 126 14.78 -5.27 -12.26
C ILE A 126 15.94 -5.36 -11.26
N ASP A 127 15.70 -5.36 -9.95
CA ASP A 127 16.72 -5.54 -8.92
C ASP A 127 17.08 -7.02 -8.65
N GLY A 128 16.53 -7.93 -9.47
CA GLY A 128 16.71 -9.38 -9.35
C GLY A 128 15.86 -10.01 -8.23
N SER A 129 15.13 -9.23 -7.45
CA SER A 129 14.22 -9.77 -6.45
C SER A 129 12.97 -10.37 -7.09
N THR A 130 12.27 -11.20 -6.32
CA THR A 130 11.08 -11.91 -6.78
C THR A 130 9.96 -11.75 -5.77
N VAL A 131 8.75 -11.51 -6.25
CA VAL A 131 7.53 -11.47 -5.45
C VAL A 131 6.53 -12.48 -6.00
N ALA A 132 6.21 -13.50 -5.20
CA ALA A 132 5.14 -14.46 -5.52
C ALA A 132 3.87 -14.12 -4.75
N GLY A 133 2.69 -14.24 -5.38
CA GLY A 133 1.43 -13.87 -4.76
C GLY A 133 0.23 -13.91 -5.69
N HIS A 134 -0.92 -13.43 -5.19
CA HIS A 134 -2.16 -13.33 -5.96
C HIS A 134 -2.28 -11.92 -6.55
N LEU A 135 -2.33 -11.83 -7.88
CA LEU A 135 -2.60 -10.56 -8.55
C LEU A 135 -4.02 -10.07 -8.27
N VAL A 136 -4.20 -8.77 -8.09
CA VAL A 136 -5.51 -8.14 -8.29
C VAL A 136 -5.69 -8.04 -9.80
N SER A 137 -6.66 -8.80 -10.35
CA SER A 137 -6.78 -9.05 -11.79
C SER A 137 -6.50 -7.80 -12.64
N ALA A 138 -5.54 -7.90 -13.55
CA ALA A 138 -5.10 -6.77 -14.38
C ALA A 138 -5.51 -7.00 -15.83
N ALA A 139 -6.25 -6.07 -16.40
CA ALA A 139 -6.56 -6.06 -17.83
C ALA A 139 -5.48 -5.29 -18.57
N PHE A 140 -5.08 -5.77 -19.74
CA PHE A 140 -4.07 -5.11 -20.56
C PHE A 140 -4.40 -5.19 -22.03
N TYR A 141 -3.83 -4.25 -22.79
CA TYR A 141 -3.82 -4.31 -24.24
C TYR A 141 -2.45 -4.72 -24.72
N VAL A 142 -2.41 -5.61 -25.72
CA VAL A 142 -1.23 -5.80 -26.56
C VAL A 142 -1.56 -5.28 -27.95
N LYS A 143 -0.85 -4.25 -28.38
CA LYS A 143 -0.95 -3.73 -29.75
C LYS A 143 0.19 -4.28 -30.59
N ASP A 144 -0.16 -5.00 -31.64
CA ASP A 144 0.76 -5.52 -32.64
C ASP A 144 0.42 -4.96 -34.03
N ASN A 145 1.04 -5.51 -35.08
CA ASN A 145 0.80 -5.10 -36.47
C ASN A 145 -0.59 -5.46 -37.00
N THR A 146 -1.33 -6.34 -36.33
CA THR A 146 -2.67 -6.83 -36.71
C THR A 146 -3.79 -6.09 -35.97
N GLY A 147 -3.48 -5.42 -34.85
CA GLY A 147 -4.42 -4.59 -34.12
C GLY A 147 -4.19 -4.59 -32.61
N LYS A 148 -5.22 -4.16 -31.89
CA LYS A 148 -5.19 -4.05 -30.43
C LYS A 148 -5.98 -5.21 -29.82
N ARG A 149 -5.30 -6.08 -29.07
CA ARG A 149 -5.91 -7.25 -28.41
C ARG A 149 -6.01 -7.01 -26.92
N LYS A 150 -7.19 -7.23 -26.33
CA LYS A 150 -7.40 -7.15 -24.88
C LYS A 150 -7.13 -8.51 -24.25
N MET A 151 -6.36 -8.53 -23.18
CA MET A 151 -6.02 -9.73 -22.41
C MET A 151 -6.09 -9.42 -20.91
N PHE A 152 -5.97 -10.46 -20.09
CA PHE A 152 -6.13 -10.35 -18.64
C PHE A 152 -5.13 -11.26 -17.92
N LEU A 153 -4.45 -10.70 -16.91
CA LEU A 153 -3.79 -11.46 -15.87
C LEU A 153 -4.82 -11.75 -14.79
N HIS A 154 -5.29 -12.98 -14.76
CA HIS A 154 -6.35 -13.40 -13.86
C HIS A 154 -5.78 -13.94 -12.54
N ARG A 155 -6.37 -13.54 -11.42
CA ARG A 155 -6.27 -14.33 -10.17
C ARG A 155 -6.96 -15.69 -10.32
N GLN A 156 -8.11 -15.66 -10.98
CA GLN A 156 -8.99 -16.80 -11.16
C GLN A 156 -9.63 -16.76 -12.56
N ILE A 157 -9.74 -17.92 -13.19
CA ILE A 157 -10.46 -18.09 -14.45
C ILE A 157 -11.64 -19.01 -14.22
N LYS A 158 -12.80 -18.56 -14.67
CA LYS A 158 -13.99 -19.39 -14.85
C LYS A 158 -14.17 -19.58 -16.35
N GLY A 159 -13.95 -20.80 -16.84
CA GLY A 159 -14.18 -21.11 -18.24
C GLY A 159 -15.65 -21.30 -18.57
N GLU A 160 -15.90 -21.71 -19.80
CA GLU A 160 -17.25 -21.91 -20.32
C GLU A 160 -17.86 -23.23 -19.85
N LYS A 161 -19.21 -23.29 -19.83
CA LYS A 161 -19.93 -24.53 -19.49
C LYS A 161 -19.64 -25.59 -20.55
N GLY A 162 -19.13 -26.74 -20.13
CA GLY A 162 -18.75 -27.85 -21.01
C GLY A 162 -17.33 -27.80 -21.56
N GLN A 163 -16.58 -26.73 -21.29
CA GLN A 163 -15.15 -26.63 -21.60
C GLN A 163 -14.34 -27.54 -20.66
N LYS A 164 -13.28 -28.18 -21.17
CA LYS A 164 -12.34 -28.96 -20.35
C LYS A 164 -11.21 -28.09 -19.80
N LEU A 165 -10.57 -28.53 -18.72
CA LEU A 165 -9.44 -27.83 -18.12
C LEU A 165 -8.29 -27.55 -19.12
N ASN A 166 -7.97 -28.50 -20.00
CA ASN A 166 -6.89 -28.37 -20.98
C ASN A 166 -7.25 -27.48 -22.18
N GLU A 167 -8.51 -27.07 -22.31
CA GLU A 167 -8.99 -26.14 -23.34
C GLU A 167 -8.98 -24.69 -22.86
N VAL A 168 -8.69 -24.44 -21.58
CA VAL A 168 -8.61 -23.09 -21.03
C VAL A 168 -7.27 -22.46 -21.43
N VAL A 169 -7.35 -21.38 -22.21
CA VAL A 169 -6.18 -20.62 -22.66
C VAL A 169 -5.98 -19.37 -21.81
N TYR A 170 -4.76 -19.14 -21.32
CA TYR A 170 -4.42 -18.01 -20.45
C TYR A 170 -2.95 -17.56 -20.63
N PRO A 171 -2.61 -16.30 -20.31
CA PRO A 171 -1.23 -15.83 -20.31
C PRO A 171 -0.41 -16.54 -19.22
N ALA A 172 0.55 -17.36 -19.64
CA ALA A 172 1.41 -18.15 -18.75
C ALA A 172 2.68 -17.38 -18.37
N SER A 173 3.26 -16.61 -19.28
CA SER A 173 4.45 -15.78 -19.01
C SER A 173 4.38 -14.48 -19.80
N LEU A 174 4.78 -13.37 -19.15
CA LEU A 174 4.93 -12.06 -19.74
C LEU A 174 6.36 -11.60 -19.50
N GLN A 175 7.04 -11.18 -20.56
CA GLN A 175 8.40 -10.66 -20.48
C GLN A 175 8.43 -9.24 -21.01
N PHE A 176 9.16 -8.35 -20.32
CA PHE A 176 9.32 -6.95 -20.68
C PHE A 176 10.78 -6.70 -21.10
N PRO A 177 11.15 -6.97 -22.37
CA PRO A 177 12.56 -6.94 -22.81
C PRO A 177 13.23 -5.56 -22.69
N GLY A 178 12.44 -4.48 -22.67
CA GLY A 178 12.94 -3.13 -22.42
C GLY A 178 13.40 -2.89 -20.97
N ASN A 179 12.92 -3.70 -20.03
CA ASN A 179 13.23 -3.56 -18.61
C ASN A 179 14.47 -4.38 -18.29
N LYS A 180 15.60 -3.69 -18.16
CA LYS A 180 16.90 -4.32 -17.93
C LYS A 180 17.14 -4.51 -16.44
N ALA A 181 17.70 -5.67 -16.10
CA ALA A 181 18.23 -5.89 -14.76
C ALA A 181 19.25 -4.79 -14.42
N VAL A 182 19.19 -4.31 -13.19
CA VAL A 182 20.10 -3.32 -12.64
C VAL A 182 21.05 -3.98 -11.66
N ASP A 183 22.20 -3.36 -11.45
CA ASP A 183 23.10 -3.76 -10.37
C ASP A 183 22.46 -3.34 -9.03
N ALA A 184 21.72 -4.27 -8.43
CA ALA A 184 20.98 -4.03 -7.21
C ALA A 184 21.94 -3.99 -6.02
N LEU A 185 21.90 -2.88 -5.29
CA LEU A 185 22.76 -2.67 -4.13
C LEU A 185 21.91 -2.51 -2.86
N PRO A 186 22.38 -2.98 -1.70
CA PRO A 186 21.67 -2.75 -0.45
C PRO A 186 21.92 -1.36 0.11
N ILE A 187 20.99 -0.90 0.95
CA ILE A 187 21.32 0.06 2.01
C ILE A 187 21.56 -0.76 3.26
N LYS A 188 22.71 -0.58 3.90
CA LYS A 188 23.09 -1.27 5.14
C LYS A 188 23.73 -0.29 6.10
N GLY A 189 23.88 -0.69 7.37
CA GLY A 189 24.52 0.18 8.33
C GLY A 189 24.63 -0.37 9.75
N SER A 190 25.18 0.47 10.63
CA SER A 190 25.30 0.22 12.06
C SER A 190 24.89 1.44 12.89
N VAL A 191 24.43 1.16 14.11
CA VAL A 191 24.04 2.12 15.13
C VAL A 191 24.82 1.84 16.41
N GLU A 192 25.58 2.82 16.87
CA GLU A 192 26.46 2.70 18.04
C GLU A 192 26.23 3.85 19.03
N GLY A 193 26.24 3.58 20.33
CA GLY A 193 26.05 4.61 21.36
C GLY A 193 24.62 5.19 21.47
N LEU A 194 23.68 4.78 20.62
CA LEU A 194 22.28 5.24 20.62
C LEU A 194 21.32 4.19 21.19
N GLY A 195 21.82 3.28 22.03
CA GLY A 195 21.06 2.19 22.62
C GLY A 195 20.79 1.01 21.68
N LYS A 196 19.92 0.08 22.08
CA LYS A 196 19.64 -1.14 21.30
C LYS A 196 18.80 -0.82 20.07
N LEU A 197 19.27 -1.22 18.89
CA LEU A 197 18.51 -1.12 17.65
C LEU A 197 17.31 -2.08 17.66
N LEU A 198 16.11 -1.53 17.48
CA LEU A 198 14.85 -2.28 17.52
C LEU A 198 14.26 -2.46 16.12
N LYS A 199 14.29 -1.42 15.29
CA LYS A 199 13.70 -1.45 13.95
C LYS A 199 14.37 -0.43 13.03
N VAL A 200 14.50 -0.79 11.77
CA VAL A 200 14.83 0.15 10.68
C VAL A 200 13.81 -0.02 9.56
N SER A 201 13.25 1.09 9.10
CA SER A 201 12.36 1.14 7.95
C SER A 201 12.83 2.17 6.94
N ALA A 202 12.44 2.00 5.68
CA ALA A 202 12.75 2.95 4.63
C ALA A 202 11.52 3.22 3.78
N PHE A 203 11.30 4.48 3.43
CA PHE A 203 10.29 4.90 2.48
C PHE A 203 10.94 5.12 1.11
N ASN A 204 10.48 4.40 0.09
CA ASN A 204 10.90 4.61 -1.29
C ASN A 204 10.19 5.86 -1.85
N ASN A 205 10.95 6.94 -2.08
CA ASN A 205 10.39 8.22 -2.52
C ASN A 205 9.79 8.18 -3.93
N GLU A 206 10.20 7.22 -4.77
CA GLU A 206 9.68 7.11 -6.14
C GLU A 206 8.38 6.28 -6.19
N ARG A 207 8.37 5.16 -5.46
CA ARG A 207 7.30 4.13 -5.56
C ARG A 207 6.29 4.18 -4.42
N GLU A 208 6.50 5.10 -3.49
CA GLU A 208 5.67 5.27 -2.31
C GLU A 208 5.47 3.97 -1.51
N SER A 209 6.55 3.24 -1.25
CA SER A 209 6.49 1.94 -0.57
C SER A 209 7.37 1.89 0.67
N MET A 210 6.91 1.14 1.67
CA MET A 210 7.63 0.93 2.93
C MET A 210 8.39 -0.39 2.92
N LEU A 211 9.66 -0.32 3.32
CA LEU A 211 10.54 -1.46 3.50
C LEU A 211 10.95 -1.55 4.97
N THR A 212 11.31 -2.75 5.43
CA THR A 212 11.86 -2.99 6.76
C THR A 212 13.16 -3.78 6.61
N ALA A 213 14.22 -3.31 7.24
CA ALA A 213 15.50 -3.98 7.20
C ALA A 213 15.53 -5.20 8.13
N LYS A 214 16.38 -6.17 7.82
CA LYS A 214 16.79 -7.19 8.79
C LYS A 214 17.71 -6.53 9.82
N VAL A 215 17.38 -6.63 11.09
CA VAL A 215 18.25 -6.19 12.20
C VAL A 215 19.04 -7.39 12.73
N SER A 216 20.34 -7.24 12.90
CA SER A 216 21.24 -8.25 13.46
C SER A 216 22.08 -7.65 14.59
N GLU A 217 22.45 -8.52 15.55
CA GLU A 217 23.34 -8.17 16.67
C GLU A 217 22.85 -6.99 17.56
N GLY A 218 21.60 -6.54 17.38
CA GLY A 218 21.05 -5.39 18.09
C GLY A 218 21.66 -4.04 17.72
N SER A 219 22.45 -3.97 16.64
CA SER A 219 23.15 -2.74 16.21
C SER A 219 23.31 -2.60 14.70
N LYS A 220 23.17 -3.67 13.91
CA LYS A 220 23.35 -3.66 12.45
C LYS A 220 22.03 -3.84 11.73
N PHE A 221 21.94 -3.29 10.52
CA PHE A 221 20.80 -3.48 9.64
C PHE A 221 21.18 -3.63 8.17
N ASP A 222 20.35 -4.36 7.43
CA ASP A 222 20.50 -4.57 5.99
C ASP A 222 19.12 -4.69 5.33
N PHE A 223 18.89 -3.91 4.27
CA PHE A 223 17.67 -3.96 3.47
C PHE A 223 17.68 -5.04 2.38
N GLY A 224 18.84 -5.66 2.11
CA GLY A 224 19.02 -6.52 0.94
C GLY A 224 18.96 -5.71 -0.36
N ASN A 225 18.77 -6.40 -1.49
CA ASN A 225 18.69 -5.74 -2.79
C ASN A 225 17.53 -4.73 -2.82
N LEU A 226 17.81 -3.55 -3.36
CA LEU A 226 16.84 -2.47 -3.51
C LEU A 226 16.72 -2.04 -4.97
N LEU A 227 15.50 -1.71 -5.37
CA LEU A 227 15.22 -1.00 -6.61
C LEU A 227 15.97 0.35 -6.67
N PRO A 228 16.36 0.85 -7.86
CA PRO A 228 16.96 2.16 -8.00
C PRO A 228 16.02 3.26 -7.51
N GLY A 229 16.57 4.25 -6.81
CA GLY A 229 15.80 5.38 -6.31
C GLY A 229 16.46 6.04 -5.12
N THR A 230 15.65 6.78 -4.37
CA THR A 230 16.07 7.41 -3.11
C THR A 230 15.14 6.99 -1.99
N TYR A 231 15.70 6.81 -0.81
CA TYR A 231 15.02 6.25 0.35
C TYR A 231 15.19 7.16 1.56
N ASP A 232 14.07 7.51 2.20
CA ASP A 232 14.10 8.15 3.51
C ASP A 232 14.12 7.05 4.58
N VAL A 233 15.19 7.01 5.39
CA VAL A 233 15.44 5.93 6.36
C VAL A 233 15.03 6.36 7.76
N PHE A 234 14.31 5.48 8.47
CA PHE A 234 13.80 5.71 9.83
C PHE A 234 14.29 4.62 10.77
N ILE A 235 14.81 5.02 11.92
CA ILE A 235 15.46 4.14 12.87
C ILE A 235 14.83 4.29 14.24
N LEU A 236 14.49 3.15 14.84
CA LEU A 236 14.01 3.05 16.21
C LEU A 236 15.05 2.31 17.04
N THR A 237 15.55 2.98 18.09
CA THR A 237 16.27 2.33 19.18
C THR A 237 15.42 2.33 20.45
N ASP A 238 15.94 1.79 21.55
CA ASP A 238 15.31 1.89 22.86
C ASP A 238 15.39 3.30 23.50
N THR A 239 16.16 4.22 22.91
CA THR A 239 16.41 5.57 23.46
C THR A 239 16.20 6.69 22.43
N TYR A 240 16.21 6.39 21.14
CA TYR A 240 16.10 7.37 20.06
C TYR A 240 15.13 6.92 18.96
N VAL A 241 14.60 7.92 18.27
CA VAL A 241 14.02 7.78 16.94
C VAL A 241 14.77 8.74 16.01
N LEU A 242 15.34 8.20 14.94
CA LEU A 242 16.02 9.00 13.91
C LEU A 242 15.21 8.92 12.63
N ALA A 243 14.96 10.06 12.01
CA ALA A 243 14.12 10.16 10.82
C ALA A 243 14.86 10.88 9.69
N GLY A 244 15.06 10.18 8.58
CA GLY A 244 15.25 10.81 7.29
C GLY A 244 13.92 11.32 6.78
N PHE A 245 13.83 12.60 6.43
CA PHE A 245 12.60 13.18 5.91
C PHE A 245 12.96 14.25 4.88
N SER A 246 13.08 13.82 3.63
CA SER A 246 13.51 14.66 2.50
C SER A 246 12.32 15.34 1.82
N GLY A 247 12.60 16.38 1.04
CA GLY A 247 11.65 16.97 0.10
C GLY A 247 11.52 16.25 -1.25
N ASN A 248 12.11 15.05 -1.40
CA ASN A 248 12.02 14.31 -2.66
C ASN A 248 10.58 13.90 -2.96
N ILE A 249 10.17 14.10 -4.21
CA ILE A 249 8.86 13.75 -4.74
C ILE A 249 9.03 12.72 -5.87
N PRO A 250 8.02 11.87 -6.15
CA PRO A 250 8.05 10.95 -7.28
C PRO A 250 8.29 11.64 -8.62
N SER A 251 8.95 10.95 -9.53
CA SER A 251 9.21 11.46 -10.87
C SER A 251 7.90 11.67 -11.65
N GLY A 252 7.88 12.73 -12.46
CA GLY A 252 6.71 13.07 -13.28
C GLY A 252 5.60 13.84 -12.56
N ILE A 253 5.73 14.11 -11.26
CA ILE A 253 4.85 15.04 -10.56
C ILE A 253 5.41 16.47 -10.69
N LYS A 254 4.50 17.44 -10.83
CA LYS A 254 4.88 18.86 -10.83
C LYS A 254 5.50 19.23 -9.47
N ASN A 255 6.39 20.20 -9.49
CA ASN A 255 7.11 20.62 -8.30
C ASN A 255 6.78 22.07 -7.96
N VAL A 256 5.49 22.40 -7.82
CA VAL A 256 5.08 23.73 -7.38
C VAL A 256 5.54 23.90 -5.93
N PRO A 257 6.40 24.89 -5.61
CA PRO A 257 6.93 25.03 -4.27
C PRO A 257 5.84 25.24 -3.22
N LEU A 258 6.09 24.72 -2.02
CA LEU A 258 5.32 25.07 -0.82
C LEU A 258 5.42 26.57 -0.54
N GLN A 259 4.38 27.12 0.08
CA GLN A 259 4.32 28.52 0.50
C GLN A 259 4.08 28.63 2.00
N ASP A 260 4.34 29.83 2.53
CA ASP A 260 4.00 30.18 3.90
C ASP A 260 2.49 29.95 4.15
N GLY A 261 2.18 29.30 5.27
CA GLY A 261 0.81 28.96 5.65
C GLY A 261 0.32 27.58 5.21
N ASP A 262 1.04 26.87 4.31
CA ASP A 262 0.61 25.55 3.83
C ASP A 262 0.50 24.53 4.97
N LEU A 263 1.49 24.48 5.87
CA LEU A 263 1.42 23.61 7.05
C LEU A 263 0.21 23.97 7.95
N ALA A 264 -0.11 25.25 8.09
CA ALA A 264 -1.26 25.68 8.88
C ALA A 264 -2.58 25.30 8.21
N ALA A 265 -2.65 25.32 6.88
CA ALA A 265 -3.80 24.86 6.11
C ALA A 265 -4.00 23.34 6.28
N ILE A 266 -2.94 22.55 6.13
CA ILE A 266 -2.98 21.08 6.35
C ILE A 266 -3.43 20.75 7.78
N ARG A 267 -2.97 21.51 8.79
CA ARG A 267 -3.42 21.34 10.19
C ARG A 267 -4.92 21.52 10.38
N LYS A 268 -5.60 22.31 9.54
CA LYS A 268 -7.07 22.47 9.59
C LYS A 268 -7.81 21.27 8.98
N VAL A 269 -7.22 20.64 7.97
CA VAL A 269 -7.80 19.48 7.28
C VAL A 269 -7.57 18.19 8.07
N LEU A 270 -6.40 18.00 8.69
CA LEU A 270 -6.02 16.76 9.37
C LEU A 270 -7.08 16.22 10.36
N PRO A 271 -7.74 17.02 11.22
CA PRO A 271 -8.76 16.52 12.14
C PRO A 271 -10.00 15.93 11.45
N LEU A 272 -10.27 16.33 10.20
CA LEU A 272 -11.41 15.84 9.40
C LEU A 272 -11.12 14.46 8.79
N THR A 273 -9.87 14.02 8.83
CA THR A 273 -9.47 12.73 8.27
C THR A 273 -9.80 11.60 9.25
N ASP A 274 -10.45 10.54 8.77
CA ASP A 274 -10.85 9.40 9.61
C ASP A 274 -9.63 8.73 10.24
N ASP A 275 -9.63 8.61 11.56
CA ASP A 275 -8.50 8.10 12.33
C ASP A 275 -8.92 7.80 13.78
N PHE A 276 -8.37 6.74 14.33
CA PHE A 276 -8.63 6.29 15.69
C PHE A 276 -7.69 6.89 16.73
N PHE A 277 -6.61 7.57 16.32
CA PHE A 277 -5.73 8.31 17.22
C PHE A 277 -6.32 9.68 17.56
N LYS A 278 -6.56 9.94 18.85
CA LYS A 278 -7.05 11.24 19.32
C LYS A 278 -5.94 12.31 19.32
N GLU A 279 -4.73 11.90 19.68
CA GLU A 279 -3.59 12.81 19.81
C GLU A 279 -2.70 12.71 18.58
N LYS A 280 -2.53 13.83 17.88
CA LYS A 280 -1.77 13.92 16.62
C LYS A 280 -1.02 15.24 16.56
N TRP A 281 0.23 15.20 16.13
CA TRP A 281 1.06 16.37 15.91
C TRP A 281 1.71 16.30 14.53
N LEU A 282 1.53 17.35 13.73
CA LEU A 282 2.29 17.56 12.51
C LEU A 282 3.62 18.22 12.86
N LEU A 283 4.70 17.45 12.65
CA LEU A 283 6.05 17.79 13.06
C LEU A 283 6.80 18.54 11.96
N LYS A 284 6.63 18.12 10.70
CA LYS A 284 7.35 18.69 9.56
C LYS A 284 6.52 18.59 8.29
N LEU A 285 6.76 19.51 7.37
CA LEU A 285 6.22 19.54 6.01
C LEU A 285 7.40 19.69 5.04
N GLU A 286 7.41 18.88 4.00
CA GLU A 286 8.42 18.86 2.93
C GLU A 286 7.73 18.55 1.58
N GLY A 287 8.45 18.72 0.47
CA GLY A 287 7.95 18.40 -0.87
C GLY A 287 7.39 19.61 -1.61
N SER A 288 6.26 19.42 -2.30
CA SER A 288 5.65 20.41 -3.19
C SER A 288 4.14 20.51 -2.96
N ARG A 289 3.46 21.49 -3.55
CA ARG A 289 1.99 21.61 -3.50
C ARG A 289 1.28 20.53 -4.30
N ASP A 290 1.93 19.96 -5.30
CA ASP A 290 1.39 18.83 -6.06
C ASP A 290 1.70 17.48 -5.37
N TYR A 291 2.67 17.45 -4.46
CA TYR A 291 3.05 16.28 -3.67
C TYR A 291 3.78 16.70 -2.38
N ALA A 292 3.00 16.99 -1.34
CA ALA A 292 3.53 17.33 -0.03
C ALA A 292 3.65 16.09 0.83
N LYS A 293 4.67 16.06 1.69
CA LYS A 293 4.85 15.05 2.72
C LYS A 293 4.79 15.73 4.08
N THR A 294 3.94 15.22 4.98
CA THR A 294 4.01 15.61 6.40
C THR A 294 4.51 14.46 7.25
N LEU A 295 5.45 14.76 8.14
CA LEU A 295 5.83 13.87 9.23
C LEU A 295 4.88 14.12 10.41
N ALA A 296 4.24 13.08 10.89
CA ALA A 296 3.27 13.14 11.97
C ALA A 296 3.61 12.16 13.10
N TYR A 297 3.52 12.64 14.34
CA TYR A 297 3.49 11.78 15.52
C TYR A 297 2.05 11.62 15.98
N LYS A 298 1.65 10.39 16.29
CA LYS A 298 0.33 10.09 16.82
C LYS A 298 0.45 9.14 17.99
N GLN A 299 -0.40 9.31 18.99
CA GLN A 299 -0.42 8.41 20.13
C GLN A 299 -1.81 8.18 20.69
N ARG A 300 -1.96 7.06 21.39
CA ARG A 300 -3.12 6.76 22.20
C ARG A 300 -2.79 5.79 23.32
N SER A 301 -3.52 5.92 24.42
CA SER A 301 -3.48 5.03 25.59
C SER A 301 -4.85 4.41 25.89
N ASP A 302 -5.89 4.76 25.12
CA ASP A 302 -7.29 4.42 25.38
C ASP A 302 -7.76 3.22 24.55
N PHE A 303 -7.08 2.08 24.63
CA PHE A 303 -7.47 0.88 23.89
C PHE A 303 -7.85 -0.27 24.83
N LEU A 304 -8.76 -1.11 24.31
CA LEU A 304 -9.30 -2.26 25.02
C LEU A 304 -8.57 -3.54 24.61
N ASP A 305 -8.50 -4.52 25.50
CA ASP A 305 -8.06 -5.87 25.18
C ASP A 305 -9.13 -6.63 24.36
N GLY A 306 -8.83 -7.88 23.99
CA GLY A 306 -9.76 -8.74 23.24
C GLY A 306 -11.07 -9.08 23.98
N MET A 307 -11.17 -8.73 25.27
CA MET A 307 -12.33 -8.93 26.13
C MET A 307 -13.07 -7.61 26.43
N GLY A 308 -12.60 -6.48 25.88
CA GLY A 308 -13.19 -5.17 26.11
C GLY A 308 -12.72 -4.46 27.38
N ASN A 309 -11.69 -4.95 28.07
CA ASN A 309 -11.14 -4.29 29.27
C ASN A 309 -10.11 -3.22 28.88
N PRO A 310 -10.08 -2.06 29.57
CA PRO A 310 -9.03 -1.07 29.38
C PRO A 310 -7.63 -1.65 29.61
N VAL A 311 -6.70 -1.39 28.69
CA VAL A 311 -5.29 -1.72 28.87
C VAL A 311 -4.57 -0.57 29.56
N HIS A 312 -4.04 -0.82 30.75
CA HIS A 312 -3.27 0.15 31.52
C HIS A 312 -1.77 -0.03 31.33
N GLY A 313 -0.99 1.02 31.59
CA GLY A 313 0.48 0.95 31.59
C GLY A 313 1.11 0.87 30.19
N VAL A 314 0.31 1.10 29.14
CA VAL A 314 0.74 0.92 27.76
C VAL A 314 0.24 2.06 26.89
N ARG A 315 1.12 2.55 26.03
CA ARG A 315 0.79 3.49 24.96
C ARG A 315 1.13 2.89 23.60
N ILE A 316 0.30 3.15 22.61
CA ILE A 316 0.64 2.89 21.22
C ILE A 316 0.91 4.23 20.56
N TRP A 317 2.05 4.35 19.90
CA TRP A 317 2.36 5.53 19.10
C TRP A 317 2.90 5.15 17.73
N HIS A 318 2.60 6.00 16.77
CA HIS A 318 3.09 5.91 15.41
C HIS A 318 3.89 7.16 15.05
N LEU A 319 5.00 6.94 14.35
CA LEU A 319 5.56 7.95 13.46
C LEU A 319 5.05 7.62 12.07
N GLU A 320 4.28 8.53 11.49
CA GLU A 320 3.65 8.37 10.19
C GLU A 320 4.12 9.45 9.23
N MET A 321 4.20 9.09 7.96
CA MET A 321 4.24 10.05 6.88
C MET A 321 2.88 10.06 6.19
N MET A 322 2.39 11.24 5.86
CA MET A 322 1.20 11.42 5.04
C MET A 322 1.56 12.19 3.79
N THR A 323 0.98 11.77 2.67
CA THR A 323 1.12 12.46 1.39
C THR A 323 -0.13 13.26 1.09
N TRP A 324 0.07 14.42 0.48
CA TRP A 324 -1.00 15.38 0.19
C TRP A 324 -0.79 16.03 -1.17
N HIS A 325 -1.88 16.51 -1.76
CA HIS A 325 -1.83 17.44 -2.87
C HIS A 325 -2.80 18.60 -2.64
N LEU A 326 -2.55 19.73 -3.29
CA LEU A 326 -3.39 20.93 -3.25
C LEU A 326 -4.10 21.13 -4.59
N PRO A 327 -5.25 20.48 -4.82
CA PRO A 327 -6.10 20.79 -5.95
C PRO A 327 -6.78 22.15 -5.71
N GLU A 328 -6.55 23.10 -6.61
CA GLU A 328 -7.07 24.46 -6.54
C GLU A 328 -6.68 25.17 -5.22
N ASN A 329 -7.51 25.04 -4.16
CA ASN A 329 -7.39 25.83 -2.93
C ASN A 329 -7.49 25.02 -1.62
N GLU A 330 -7.75 23.71 -1.66
CA GLU A 330 -7.91 22.90 -0.43
C GLU A 330 -7.02 21.66 -0.45
N TRP A 331 -6.25 21.44 0.62
CA TRP A 331 -5.36 20.29 0.75
C TRP A 331 -6.14 18.98 0.88
N GLN A 332 -5.76 17.98 0.09
CA GLN A 332 -6.32 16.63 0.15
C GLN A 332 -5.28 15.63 0.63
N LEU A 333 -5.69 14.73 1.53
CA LEU A 333 -4.88 13.62 1.99
C LEU A 333 -4.95 12.48 0.97
N ASP A 334 -3.80 12.04 0.47
CA ASP A 334 -3.71 10.95 -0.50
C ASP A 334 -3.49 9.60 0.19
N LYS A 335 -2.36 9.46 0.90
CA LYS A 335 -1.94 8.19 1.51
C LYS A 335 -1.32 8.42 2.88
N ARG A 336 -1.33 7.36 3.69
CA ARG A 336 -0.67 7.29 5.01
C ARG A 336 0.28 6.11 5.06
N PHE A 337 1.49 6.37 5.54
CA PHE A 337 2.56 5.39 5.68
C PHE A 337 3.01 5.31 7.13
N VAL A 338 2.83 4.16 7.76
CA VAL A 338 3.33 3.91 9.11
C VAL A 338 4.81 3.59 9.05
N LEU A 339 5.64 4.59 9.36
CA LEU A 339 7.09 4.49 9.32
C LEU A 339 7.58 3.63 10.49
N ILE A 340 7.13 4.00 11.69
CA ILE A 340 7.40 3.30 12.94
C ILE A 340 6.08 3.16 13.68
N ARG A 341 5.85 1.95 14.21
CA ARG A 341 4.78 1.65 15.16
C ARG A 341 5.44 1.03 16.37
N HIS A 342 5.11 1.55 17.55
CA HIS A 342 5.62 1.01 18.80
C HIS A 342 4.52 0.89 19.84
N LYS A 343 4.57 -0.18 20.62
CA LYS A 343 3.72 -0.40 21.78
C LYS A 343 4.61 -0.21 23.01
N GLN A 344 4.62 1.01 23.53
CA GLN A 344 5.46 1.44 24.63
C GLN A 344 4.85 1.01 25.97
N GLN A 345 5.64 0.35 26.81
CA GLN A 345 5.32 0.18 28.23
C GLN A 345 5.71 1.43 29.02
N ASP A 346 4.98 1.74 30.10
CA ASP A 346 5.29 2.89 30.97
C ASP A 346 6.69 2.80 31.62
N SER A 347 7.25 1.60 31.73
CA SER A 347 8.61 1.37 32.22
C SER A 347 9.71 1.67 31.20
N GLU A 348 9.36 1.84 29.92
CA GLU A 348 10.32 2.17 28.88
C GLU A 348 10.79 3.63 28.98
N LYS A 349 12.03 3.86 28.57
CA LYS A 349 12.57 5.22 28.45
C LYS A 349 11.82 5.99 27.36
N VAL A 350 11.57 7.27 27.64
CA VAL A 350 11.14 8.24 26.63
C VAL A 350 12.21 8.35 25.56
N ARG A 351 11.78 8.28 24.29
CA ARG A 351 12.69 8.34 23.15
C ARG A 351 12.78 9.76 22.60
N LYS A 352 13.96 10.17 22.18
CA LYS A 352 14.16 11.48 21.55
C LYS A 352 14.06 11.34 20.03
N LEU A 353 13.23 12.17 19.39
CA LEU A 353 13.09 12.20 17.94
C LEU A 353 14.02 13.25 17.32
N PHE A 354 14.81 12.84 16.34
CA PHE A 354 15.69 13.69 15.54
C PHE A 354 15.41 13.53 14.04
N ILE A 355 15.50 14.62 13.29
CA ILE A 355 15.73 14.58 11.83
C ILE A 355 17.22 14.50 11.58
N VAL A 356 17.63 13.52 10.78
CA VAL A 356 19.04 13.27 10.47
C VAL A 356 19.24 13.38 8.96
N PRO A 357 19.91 14.43 8.45
CA PRO A 357 20.12 14.64 7.02
C PRO A 357 20.79 13.48 6.28
N SER A 358 21.71 12.76 6.92
CA SER A 358 22.35 11.58 6.33
C SER A 358 21.41 10.39 6.09
N LEU A 359 20.20 10.43 6.66
CA LEU A 359 19.12 9.46 6.44
C LEU A 359 18.11 9.90 5.38
N CYS A 360 18.22 11.12 4.86
CA CYS A 360 17.35 11.67 3.82
C CYS A 360 17.82 11.23 2.44
N ALA A 361 16.89 10.81 1.57
CA ALA A 361 17.14 10.52 0.16
C ALA A 361 18.35 9.59 -0.11
N VAL A 362 18.56 8.61 0.76
CA VAL A 362 19.66 7.63 0.70
C VAL A 362 19.52 6.78 -0.56
N LYS A 363 20.63 6.57 -1.27
CA LYS A 363 20.65 5.73 -2.47
C LYS A 363 21.11 4.29 -2.14
N PRO A 364 20.62 3.28 -2.88
CA PRO A 364 21.20 1.93 -2.89
C PRO A 364 22.73 1.96 -2.99
N GLY A 365 23.40 1.11 -2.23
CA GLY A 365 24.87 1.05 -2.11
C GLY A 365 25.44 1.83 -0.93
N ALA A 366 24.64 2.63 -0.23
CA ALA A 366 25.08 3.36 0.94
C ALA A 366 25.34 2.45 2.15
N GLU A 367 26.42 2.76 2.88
CA GLU A 367 26.72 2.20 4.20
C GLU A 367 26.59 3.31 5.26
N LEU A 368 25.55 3.22 6.08
CA LEU A 368 25.21 4.22 7.09
C LEU A 368 25.86 3.87 8.43
N LYS A 369 26.62 4.81 9.01
CA LYS A 369 27.19 4.66 10.35
C LYS A 369 26.64 5.77 11.23
N LEU A 370 25.89 5.39 12.25
CA LEU A 370 25.16 6.34 13.10
C LEU A 370 25.62 6.19 14.53
N ASN A 371 25.99 7.32 15.12
CA ASN A 371 26.49 7.39 16.48
C ASN A 371 26.00 8.67 17.17
N GLN A 372 26.44 8.88 18.41
CA GLN A 372 26.08 10.08 19.17
C GLN A 372 26.55 11.37 18.46
N GLU A 373 27.73 11.38 17.82
CA GLU A 373 28.22 12.53 17.06
C GLU A 373 27.33 12.87 15.86
N THR A 374 26.73 11.85 15.23
CA THR A 374 25.75 12.05 14.16
C THR A 374 24.54 12.84 14.68
N VAL A 375 24.04 12.47 15.87
CA VAL A 375 22.88 13.11 16.49
C VAL A 375 23.24 14.51 17.03
N ASP A 376 24.43 14.68 17.59
CA ASP A 376 24.86 15.94 18.22
C ASP A 376 25.30 16.99 17.18
N GLY A 377 25.87 16.55 16.06
CA GLY A 377 26.22 17.41 14.92
C GLY A 377 25.00 17.88 14.14
N ASP A 378 23.95 17.07 14.09
CA ASP A 378 22.69 17.36 13.41
C ASP A 378 21.67 17.92 14.41
N ARG A 379 21.55 19.26 14.51
CA ARG A 379 20.63 20.00 15.40
C ARG A 379 19.12 19.71 15.19
N GLY A 380 18.75 18.63 14.51
CA GLY A 380 17.40 18.26 14.11
C GLY A 380 16.52 17.69 15.22
N PHE A 381 16.78 17.97 16.49
CA PHE A 381 15.86 17.57 17.57
C PHE A 381 14.46 18.14 17.31
N ILE A 382 13.46 17.27 17.30
CA ILE A 382 12.05 17.68 17.17
C ILE A 382 11.39 17.69 18.54
N GLN A 383 11.33 16.53 19.19
CA GLN A 383 10.60 16.38 20.44
C GLN A 383 10.95 15.07 21.16
N ASP A 384 10.58 15.01 22.44
CA ASP A 384 10.48 13.76 23.18
C ASP A 384 9.18 13.02 22.80
N LEU A 385 9.29 11.74 22.47
CA LEU A 385 8.15 10.85 22.25
C LEU A 385 7.74 10.26 23.60
N LYS A 386 7.00 11.08 24.35
CA LYS A 386 6.44 10.73 25.65
C LYS A 386 5.27 9.80 25.52
#